data_AF-A0A497EGA7-F1
#
_entry.id   AF-A0A497EGA7-F1
#
_cell.length_a   1.000
_cell.length_b   1.000
_cell.length_c   1.000
_cell.angle_alpha   90.00
_cell.angle_beta   90.00
_cell.angle_gamma   90.00
#
_symmetry.space_group_name_H-M   'P 1'
#
loop_
_entity.id
_entity.type
_entity.pdbx_description
1 polymer ?
#
loop_
_entity_poly.entity_id
_entity_poly.type
_entity_poly.pdbx_seq_one_letter_code
_entity_poly.pdbx_strand_id
1 'polypeptide(L)'
;MFSIDAYRESTPTESRTCLKDGYNAAVTNLHEPGGEGVVTGRGGCLRALVAAPALAVLAPLAALYRSWARRKRGSEVVVDSHTEVFERPEAGWTRVATTVDVPQSVDGGHLVTACVVRIAEGLGSGDEVFHLVHREPGRQETIAVPLGSTINDLAERLLLSCRRSVLDGRTLVWPVLQRGRHLGEVIDPVAYDPEAPGEPEKLLRMAPIAWVLVLRRRRVAASTVFEMIFIVPEDHADSVERAVTRLAGKKQTQDARSES
;
A
#
# COMPACT_ATOMS: atom_id res chain seq x y z
N MET A 1 -32.09 -11.35 -35.89
CA MET A 1 -32.42 -12.77 -35.64
C MET A 1 -31.57 -13.19 -34.46
N PHE A 2 -32.18 -13.20 -33.27
CA PHE A 2 -31.51 -13.50 -32.00
C PHE A 2 -31.47 -15.02 -31.81
N SER A 3 -30.32 -15.57 -31.42
CA SER A 3 -30.21 -16.92 -30.88
C SER A 3 -29.52 -16.84 -29.53
N ILE A 4 -30.33 -17.03 -28.50
CA ILE A 4 -29.96 -17.32 -27.11
C ILE A 4 -29.92 -18.84 -27.01
N ASP A 5 -28.81 -19.39 -26.54
CA ASP A 5 -28.64 -20.75 -25.96
C ASP A 5 -27.11 -20.94 -25.77
N ALA A 6 -26.55 -21.49 -24.70
CA ALA A 6 -27.10 -22.06 -23.49
C ALA A 6 -26.00 -22.00 -22.41
N TYR A 7 -26.45 -21.80 -21.19
CA TYR A 7 -25.71 -21.99 -19.95
C TYR A 7 -25.34 -23.48 -19.82
N ARG A 8 -24.05 -23.81 -19.59
CA ARG A 8 -23.67 -25.16 -19.14
C ARG A 8 -22.63 -25.09 -18.05
N GLU A 9 -23.06 -25.59 -16.90
CA GLU A 9 -22.35 -25.76 -15.64
C GLU A 9 -21.06 -26.57 -15.82
N SER A 10 -19.99 -26.10 -15.19
CA SER A 10 -18.85 -26.97 -14.83
C SER A 10 -18.39 -26.61 -13.42
N THR A 11 -18.61 -27.56 -12.52
CA THR A 11 -18.03 -27.61 -11.18
C THR A 11 -16.54 -28.00 -11.28
N PRO A 12 -15.70 -27.49 -10.37
CA PRO A 12 -14.51 -28.22 -9.96
C PRO A 12 -14.55 -28.53 -8.46
N THR A 13 -14.75 -29.81 -8.21
CA THR A 13 -14.01 -30.72 -7.32
C THR A 13 -13.21 -30.11 -6.16
N GLU A 14 -13.61 -30.54 -4.96
CA GLU A 14 -12.83 -30.55 -3.73
C GLU A 14 -11.37 -30.98 -3.95
N SER A 15 -10.44 -30.25 -3.34
CA SER A 15 -9.18 -30.82 -2.87
C SER A 15 -8.85 -30.22 -1.51
N ARG A 16 -9.19 -31.00 -0.48
CA ARG A 16 -8.73 -30.86 0.90
C ARG A 16 -7.29 -31.37 0.98
N THR A 17 -6.38 -30.56 1.53
CA THR A 17 -5.31 -31.04 2.42
C THR A 17 -4.85 -29.95 3.38
N CYS A 18 -5.18 -30.19 4.65
CA CYS A 18 -4.41 -29.93 5.87
C CYS A 18 -3.31 -28.85 5.87
N LEU A 19 -3.57 -27.75 6.59
CA LEU A 19 -2.59 -27.24 7.55
C LEU A 19 -3.26 -27.08 8.92
N LYS A 20 -2.75 -27.87 9.87
CA LYS A 20 -3.14 -27.95 11.27
C LYS A 20 -2.42 -26.88 12.09
N ASP A 21 -3.15 -26.41 13.11
CA ASP A 21 -2.71 -25.91 14.42
C ASP A 21 -1.79 -24.67 14.46
N GLY A 22 -2.11 -23.59 15.17
CA GLY A 22 -3.23 -23.30 16.05
C GLY A 22 -2.98 -21.96 16.76
N TYR A 23 -4.04 -21.22 17.07
CA TYR A 23 -4.13 -20.34 18.24
C TYR A 23 -5.59 -19.89 18.37
N ASN A 24 -6.37 -20.63 19.15
CA ASN A 24 -7.69 -20.22 19.62
C ASN A 24 -7.78 -20.47 21.12
N ALA A 25 -7.82 -19.38 21.88
CA ALA A 25 -8.49 -19.24 23.17
C ALA A 25 -8.46 -17.74 23.50
N ALA A 26 -9.54 -17.03 23.80
CA ALA A 26 -10.85 -17.46 24.26
C ALA A 26 -11.91 -16.44 23.83
N VAL A 27 -12.96 -16.91 23.18
CA VAL A 27 -14.28 -16.25 23.12
C VAL A 27 -15.21 -17.15 23.92
N THR A 28 -15.48 -16.75 25.16
CA THR A 28 -16.60 -17.28 25.94
C THR A 28 -17.78 -16.34 25.73
N ASN A 29 -18.78 -16.83 25.02
CA ASN A 29 -20.14 -16.30 25.03
C ASN A 29 -20.71 -16.32 26.45
N LEU A 30 -21.50 -15.31 26.79
CA LEU A 30 -22.73 -15.35 27.61
C LEU A 30 -23.32 -13.93 27.50
N HIS A 31 -24.42 -13.77 26.77
CA HIS A 31 -25.78 -13.67 27.33
C HIS A 31 -26.13 -12.23 27.74
N GLU A 32 -27.26 -11.73 27.25
CA GLU A 32 -27.78 -10.39 27.51
C GLU A 32 -27.87 -10.08 29.01
N PRO A 33 -27.86 -8.78 29.37
CA PRO A 33 -29.07 -8.31 30.04
C PRO A 33 -29.47 -6.87 29.68
N GLY A 34 -30.75 -6.70 29.34
CA GLY A 34 -31.48 -5.53 29.82
C GLY A 34 -31.76 -5.68 31.32
N GLY A 35 -31.80 -4.57 32.05
CA GLY A 35 -32.29 -4.54 33.43
C GLY A 35 -31.35 -3.84 34.40
N GLU A 36 -31.86 -2.72 34.91
CA GLU A 36 -31.39 -1.87 36.00
C GLU A 36 -30.52 -2.53 37.09
N GLY A 37 -29.42 -1.85 37.41
CA GLY A 37 -28.57 -2.18 38.55
C GLY A 37 -27.21 -1.52 38.45
N VAL A 38 -27.14 -0.18 38.55
CA VAL A 38 -25.88 0.52 38.77
C VAL A 38 -25.41 0.20 40.20
N VAL A 39 -24.74 -0.95 40.35
CA VAL A 39 -23.91 -1.24 41.52
C VAL A 39 -22.59 -0.53 41.29
N THR A 40 -22.47 0.69 41.83
CA THR A 40 -21.18 1.38 41.98
C THR A 40 -20.30 0.59 42.95
N GLY A 41 -19.60 -0.41 42.43
CA GLY A 41 -18.52 -1.11 43.13
C GLY A 41 -17.34 -0.15 43.31
N ARG A 42 -17.14 0.33 44.55
CA ARG A 42 -15.94 1.03 45.01
C ARG A 42 -14.71 0.13 44.82
N GLY A 43 -14.03 0.24 43.68
CA GLY A 43 -12.77 -0.46 43.38
C GLY A 43 -11.81 0.36 42.51
N GLY A 44 -11.98 1.69 42.47
CA GLY A 44 -11.48 2.56 41.39
C GLY A 44 -10.10 3.24 41.54
N CYS A 45 -9.39 3.14 42.68
CA CYS A 45 -8.16 3.95 42.86
C CYS A 45 -6.84 3.15 42.86
N LEU A 46 -6.84 1.86 43.22
CA LEU A 46 -5.58 1.11 43.40
C LEU A 46 -4.96 0.61 42.07
N ARG A 47 -5.76 0.31 41.05
CA ARG A 47 -5.24 -0.09 39.72
C ARG A 47 -4.55 1.06 38.98
N ALA A 48 -4.98 2.30 39.22
CA ALA A 48 -4.32 3.50 38.66
C ALA A 48 -2.95 3.78 39.30
N LEU A 49 -2.79 3.44 40.59
CA LEU A 49 -1.57 3.69 41.37
C LEU A 49 -0.40 2.77 40.99
N VAL A 50 -0.68 1.56 40.49
CA VAL A 50 0.35 0.60 40.03
C VAL A 50 0.70 0.77 38.54
N ALA A 51 -0.25 1.21 37.71
CA ALA A 51 0.01 1.43 36.28
C ALA A 51 0.92 2.64 36.02
N ALA A 52 0.82 3.69 36.83
CA ALA A 52 1.61 4.92 36.68
C ALA A 52 3.15 4.71 36.81
N PRO A 53 3.68 4.03 37.85
CA PRO A 53 5.12 3.78 37.96
C PRO A 53 5.64 2.81 36.90
N ALA A 54 4.84 1.81 36.50
CA ALA A 54 5.21 0.90 35.41
C ALA A 54 5.39 1.66 34.09
N LEU A 55 4.48 2.59 33.76
CA LEU A 55 4.61 3.46 32.59
C LEU A 55 5.81 4.43 32.71
N ALA A 56 6.10 4.93 33.92
CA ALA A 56 7.24 5.81 34.17
C ALA A 56 8.60 5.14 33.90
N VAL A 57 8.69 3.81 34.05
CA VAL A 57 9.91 3.03 33.76
C VAL A 57 9.94 2.55 32.31
N LEU A 58 8.80 2.09 31.76
CA LEU A 58 8.74 1.55 30.40
C LEU A 58 8.90 2.63 29.31
N ALA A 59 8.40 3.85 29.54
CA ALA A 59 8.53 4.94 28.59
C ALA A 59 10.00 5.31 28.27
N PRO A 60 10.90 5.55 29.26
CA PRO A 60 12.30 5.85 28.99
C PRO A 60 13.07 4.67 28.41
N LEU A 61 12.76 3.42 28.83
CA LEU A 61 13.34 2.23 28.21
C LEU A 61 12.96 2.10 26.72
N ALA A 62 11.69 2.33 26.39
CA ALA A 62 11.24 2.34 24.99
C ALA A 62 11.89 3.48 24.19
N ALA A 63 12.08 4.66 24.79
CA ALA A 63 12.79 5.77 24.17
C ALA A 63 14.27 5.45 23.93
N LEU A 64 14.94 4.83 24.90
CA LEU A 64 16.34 4.39 24.81
C LEU A 64 16.51 3.34 23.72
N TYR A 65 15.63 2.33 23.67
CA TYR A 65 15.62 1.31 22.63
C TYR A 65 15.41 1.92 21.24
N ARG A 66 14.44 2.84 21.08
CA ARG A 66 14.22 3.55 19.80
C ARG A 66 15.44 4.38 19.39
N SER A 67 16.09 5.05 20.33
CA SER A 67 17.31 5.83 20.09
C SER A 67 18.47 4.94 19.64
N TRP A 68 18.68 3.81 20.33
CA TRP A 68 19.69 2.82 19.97
C TRP A 68 19.43 2.18 18.60
N ALA A 69 18.18 1.78 18.33
CA ALA A 69 17.79 1.21 17.04
C ALA A 69 17.99 2.21 15.89
N ARG A 70 17.63 3.49 16.09
CA ARG A 70 17.89 4.57 15.11
C ARG A 70 19.38 4.74 14.84
N ARG A 71 20.23 4.72 15.88
CA ARG A 71 21.70 4.82 15.71
C ARG A 71 22.28 3.62 14.96
N LYS A 72 21.80 2.41 15.24
CA LYS A 72 22.28 1.21 14.55
C LYS A 72 21.85 1.12 13.10
N ARG A 73 20.66 1.61 12.75
CA ARG A 73 20.14 1.54 11.38
C ARG A 73 20.87 2.46 10.40
N GLY A 74 21.42 3.58 10.87
CA GLY A 74 22.11 4.54 10.00
C GLY A 74 21.14 5.36 9.12
N SER A 75 21.66 5.90 8.02
CA SER A 75 20.93 6.76 7.06
C SER A 75 20.66 6.09 5.72
N GLU A 76 20.96 4.79 5.64
CA GLU A 76 20.86 4.02 4.40
C GLU A 76 19.39 3.75 4.03
N VAL A 77 19.06 4.01 2.77
CA VAL A 77 17.78 3.67 2.17
C VAL A 77 17.93 2.32 1.51
N VAL A 78 17.13 1.35 1.94
CA VAL A 78 17.15 -0.01 1.38
C VAL A 78 16.02 -0.13 0.39
N VAL A 79 16.33 -0.61 -0.81
CA VAL A 79 15.35 -0.84 -1.88
C VAL A 79 15.43 -2.30 -2.26
N ASP A 80 14.30 -2.98 -2.22
CA ASP A 80 14.13 -4.34 -2.71
C ASP A 80 13.08 -4.31 -3.82
N SER A 81 13.42 -4.83 -5.00
CA SER A 81 12.55 -4.75 -6.18
C SER A 81 12.47 -6.10 -6.86
N HIS A 82 11.25 -6.51 -7.16
CA HIS A 82 10.93 -7.75 -7.85
C HIS A 82 10.04 -7.41 -9.06
N THR A 83 10.45 -7.90 -10.23
CA THR A 83 9.71 -7.73 -11.47
C THR A 83 9.02 -9.04 -11.79
N GLU A 84 7.70 -9.00 -11.95
CA GLU A 84 6.86 -10.14 -12.29
C GLU A 84 6.07 -9.81 -13.57
N VAL A 85 5.96 -10.79 -14.47
CA VAL A 85 5.12 -10.65 -15.66
C VAL A 85 3.66 -10.66 -15.20
N PHE A 86 2.88 -9.65 -15.60
CA PHE A 86 1.47 -9.56 -15.25
C PHE A 86 0.64 -10.16 -16.39
N GLU A 87 0.12 -11.38 -16.19
CA GLU A 87 -0.71 -12.06 -17.19
C GLU A 87 -2.07 -11.35 -17.36
N ARG A 88 -2.14 -10.41 -18.30
CA ARG A 88 -3.38 -9.97 -18.93
C ARG A 88 -3.55 -10.72 -20.26
N PRO A 89 -4.75 -11.20 -20.60
CA PRO A 89 -4.95 -12.02 -21.80
C PRO A 89 -4.75 -11.30 -23.16
N GLU A 90 -4.50 -9.98 -23.21
CA GLU A 90 -4.53 -9.23 -24.48
C GLU A 90 -3.34 -8.28 -24.77
N ALA A 91 -2.39 -8.03 -23.85
CA ALA A 91 -1.16 -7.25 -24.17
C ALA A 91 -0.10 -7.35 -23.06
N GLY A 92 1.18 -7.19 -23.42
CA GLY A 92 2.35 -7.22 -22.54
C GLY A 92 2.39 -6.08 -21.52
N TRP A 93 1.95 -6.39 -20.30
CA TRP A 93 2.07 -5.52 -19.13
C TRP A 93 2.98 -6.18 -18.09
N THR A 94 3.75 -5.37 -17.38
CA THR A 94 4.69 -5.84 -16.37
C THR A 94 4.37 -5.22 -15.02
N ARG A 95 4.42 -6.05 -13.98
CA ARG A 95 4.29 -5.65 -12.59
C ARG A 95 5.68 -5.46 -12.00
N VAL A 96 6.00 -4.24 -11.60
CA VAL A 96 7.24 -3.92 -10.88
C VAL A 96 6.86 -3.62 -9.43
N ALA A 97 7.13 -4.56 -8.55
CA ALA A 97 6.85 -4.45 -7.12
C ALA A 97 8.12 -4.07 -6.37
N THR A 98 8.08 -2.95 -5.66
CA THR A 98 9.23 -2.37 -4.97
C THR A 98 8.88 -2.07 -3.52
N THR A 99 9.76 -2.47 -2.62
CA THR A 99 9.76 -2.04 -1.22
C THR A 99 10.91 -1.06 -0.99
N VAL A 100 10.58 0.11 -0.46
CA VAL A 100 11.57 1.14 -0.09
C VAL A 100 11.50 1.34 1.42
N ASP A 101 12.53 0.87 2.12
CA ASP A 101 12.70 1.07 3.56
C ASP A 101 13.56 2.32 3.82
N VAL A 102 12.93 3.35 4.40
CA VAL A 102 13.53 4.66 4.64
C VAL A 102 13.72 4.91 6.15
N PRO A 103 14.91 5.33 6.61
CA PRO A 103 15.13 5.84 7.97
C PRO A 103 14.22 7.01 8.32
N GLN A 104 13.71 7.07 9.55
CA GLN A 104 12.90 8.21 10.02
C GLN A 104 13.65 9.56 10.00
N SER A 105 14.98 9.54 9.86
CA SER A 105 15.81 10.74 9.68
C SER A 105 15.83 11.27 8.24
N VAL A 106 15.31 10.51 7.28
CA VAL A 106 15.25 10.87 5.86
C VAL A 106 13.80 11.19 5.49
N ASP A 107 13.59 12.22 4.67
CA ASP A 107 12.25 12.54 4.15
C ASP A 107 11.87 11.54 3.05
N GLY A 108 11.34 10.38 3.48
CA GLY A 108 10.89 9.33 2.58
C GLY A 108 9.76 9.76 1.66
N GLY A 109 8.93 10.73 2.08
CA GLY A 109 7.86 11.26 1.24
C GLY A 109 8.40 12.02 0.03
N HIS A 110 9.39 12.89 0.23
CA HIS A 110 10.06 13.54 -0.90
C HIS A 110 10.81 12.55 -1.79
N LEU A 111 11.48 11.56 -1.21
CA LEU A 111 12.23 10.54 -1.95
C LEU A 111 11.32 9.73 -2.88
N VAL A 112 10.22 9.19 -2.33
CA VAL A 112 9.21 8.43 -3.10
C VAL A 112 8.55 9.32 -4.14
N THR A 113 8.18 10.54 -3.77
CA THR A 113 7.56 11.50 -4.70
C THR A 113 8.47 11.78 -5.90
N ALA A 114 9.74 12.07 -5.66
CA ALA A 114 10.70 12.34 -6.72
C ALA A 114 10.93 11.11 -7.63
N CYS A 115 10.85 9.89 -7.09
CA CYS A 115 10.94 8.68 -7.89
C CYS A 115 9.73 8.54 -8.83
N VAL A 116 8.52 8.61 -8.26
CA VAL A 116 7.28 8.44 -9.00
C VAL A 116 7.14 9.54 -10.07
N VAL A 117 7.52 10.77 -9.77
CA VAL A 117 7.53 11.87 -10.75
C VAL A 117 8.43 11.55 -11.94
N ARG A 118 9.67 11.08 -11.71
CA ARG A 118 10.57 10.70 -12.82
C ARG A 118 10.02 9.53 -13.63
N ILE A 119 9.36 8.58 -12.97
CA ILE A 119 8.71 7.46 -13.64
C ILE A 119 7.57 8.00 -14.51
N ALA A 120 6.69 8.82 -13.94
CA ALA A 120 5.57 9.42 -14.66
C ALA A 120 6.04 10.28 -15.85
N GLU A 121 7.13 11.04 -15.71
CA GLU A 121 7.75 11.78 -16.82
C GLU A 121 8.27 10.87 -17.93
N GLY A 122 8.79 9.69 -17.58
CA GLY A 122 9.29 8.70 -18.54
C GLY A 122 8.20 7.85 -19.19
N LEU A 123 7.05 7.68 -18.51
CA LEU A 123 5.88 6.95 -19.00
C LEU A 123 4.93 7.84 -19.81
N GLY A 124 4.83 9.12 -19.46
CA GLY A 124 3.77 10.00 -19.91
C GLY A 124 3.90 10.38 -21.38
N SER A 125 2.79 10.22 -22.10
CA SER A 125 2.61 10.69 -23.48
C SER A 125 2.24 12.19 -23.58
N GLY A 126 1.88 12.82 -22.45
CA GLY A 126 1.45 14.22 -22.37
C GLY A 126 -0.06 14.47 -22.51
N ASP A 127 -0.85 13.42 -22.74
CA ASP A 127 -2.32 13.49 -22.86
C ASP A 127 -3.05 12.67 -21.77
N GLU A 128 -2.42 12.57 -20.60
CA GLU A 128 -2.86 11.73 -19.49
C GLU A 128 -3.43 12.56 -18.34
N VAL A 129 -4.37 11.99 -17.60
CA VAL A 129 -4.96 12.57 -16.39
C VAL A 129 -4.70 11.64 -15.21
N PHE A 130 -4.06 12.20 -14.18
CA PHE A 130 -3.79 11.51 -12.93
C PHE A 130 -5.04 11.49 -12.07
N HIS A 131 -5.34 10.32 -11.51
CA HIS A 131 -6.42 10.16 -10.55
C HIS A 131 -5.88 9.57 -9.25
N LEU A 132 -6.60 9.80 -8.17
CA LEU A 132 -6.33 9.21 -6.86
C LEU A 132 -7.58 8.47 -6.40
N VAL A 133 -7.38 7.21 -6.02
CA VAL A 133 -8.40 6.31 -5.50
C VAL A 133 -8.00 5.82 -4.12
N HIS A 134 -8.85 6.05 -3.13
CA HIS A 134 -8.61 5.60 -1.77
C HIS A 134 -9.91 5.48 -0.97
N ARG A 135 -9.90 4.69 0.10
CA ARG A 135 -11.01 4.62 1.05
C ARG A 135 -10.61 5.28 2.37
N GLU A 136 -11.48 6.14 2.90
CA GLU A 136 -11.27 6.74 4.22
C GLU A 136 -11.57 5.73 5.35
N PRO A 137 -10.89 5.82 6.51
CA PRO A 137 -11.20 4.97 7.65
C PRO A 137 -12.67 5.08 8.06
N GLY A 138 -13.35 3.93 8.17
CA GLY A 138 -14.75 3.86 8.60
C GLY A 138 -15.77 4.23 7.51
N ARG A 139 -15.33 4.56 6.29
CA ARG A 139 -16.23 4.74 5.15
C ARG A 139 -16.39 3.45 4.36
N GLN A 140 -17.59 3.27 3.82
CA GLN A 140 -17.91 2.17 2.90
C GLN A 140 -17.62 2.55 1.45
N GLU A 141 -17.68 3.84 1.13
CA GLU A 141 -17.45 4.35 -0.22
C GLU A 141 -15.98 4.69 -0.47
N THR A 142 -15.49 4.27 -1.62
CA THR A 142 -14.18 4.64 -2.13
C THR A 142 -14.23 6.01 -2.78
N ILE A 143 -13.28 6.86 -2.41
CA ILE A 143 -13.12 8.19 -2.97
C ILE A 143 -12.25 8.09 -4.22
N ALA A 144 -12.76 8.64 -5.33
CA ALA A 144 -12.10 8.71 -6.62
C ALA A 144 -12.03 10.18 -7.06
N VAL A 145 -10.82 10.75 -7.14
CA VAL A 145 -10.62 12.19 -7.42
C VAL A 145 -9.70 12.37 -8.62
N PRO A 146 -10.11 13.13 -9.65
CA PRO A 146 -9.18 13.60 -10.68
C PRO A 146 -8.25 14.66 -10.09
N LEU A 147 -6.96 14.56 -10.36
CA LEU A 147 -5.95 15.48 -9.81
C LEU A 147 -5.50 16.54 -10.81
N GLY A 148 -5.56 16.21 -12.11
CA GLY A 148 -5.07 17.06 -13.18
C GLY A 148 -4.27 16.28 -14.20
N SER A 149 -3.69 16.98 -15.16
CA SER A 149 -2.85 16.39 -16.22
C SER A 149 -1.39 16.82 -16.12
N THR A 150 -1.03 17.59 -15.10
CA THR A 150 0.35 18.05 -14.93
C THR A 150 1.11 17.16 -13.95
N ILE A 151 2.42 17.00 -14.22
CA ILE A 151 3.34 16.33 -13.29
C ILE A 151 3.41 17.06 -11.94
N ASN A 152 3.19 18.38 -11.93
CA ASN A 152 3.15 19.17 -10.69
C ASN A 152 1.95 18.79 -9.81
N ASP A 153 0.77 18.58 -10.40
CA ASP A 153 -0.42 18.14 -9.67
C ASP A 153 -0.20 16.76 -9.02
N LEU A 154 0.42 15.84 -9.78
CA LEU A 154 0.83 14.54 -9.26
C LEU A 154 1.82 14.69 -8.10
N ALA A 155 2.88 15.48 -8.29
CA ALA A 155 3.94 15.67 -7.30
C ALA A 155 3.40 16.24 -5.98
N GLU A 156 2.59 17.30 -6.05
CA GLU A 156 1.98 17.93 -4.89
C GLU A 156 1.09 16.92 -4.14
N ARG A 157 0.20 16.24 -4.85
CA ARG A 157 -0.76 15.33 -4.22
C ARG A 157 -0.09 14.10 -3.65
N LEU A 158 0.94 13.58 -4.31
CA LEU A 158 1.70 12.43 -3.84
C LEU A 158 2.51 12.79 -2.59
N LEU A 159 3.14 13.97 -2.56
CA LEU A 159 3.86 14.46 -1.39
C LEU A 159 2.92 14.66 -0.20
N LEU A 160 1.74 15.26 -0.41
CA LEU A 160 0.72 15.42 0.61
C LEU A 160 0.25 14.06 1.15
N SER A 161 0.02 13.09 0.26
CA SER A 161 -0.36 11.72 0.61
C SER A 161 0.72 11.05 1.45
N CYS A 162 1.98 11.14 1.04
CA CYS A 162 3.13 10.59 1.74
C CYS A 162 3.34 11.19 3.14
N ARG A 163 3.02 12.48 3.33
CA ARG A 163 3.20 13.18 4.61
C ARG A 163 2.07 12.93 5.60
N ARG A 164 0.83 12.82 5.14
CA ARG A 164 -0.32 12.57 6.00
C ARG A 164 -0.26 11.17 6.60
N SER A 165 -0.74 11.02 7.84
CA SER A 165 -0.96 9.70 8.47
C SER A 165 -2.06 8.89 7.77
N VAL A 166 -2.74 9.49 6.79
CA VAL A 166 -3.77 8.86 5.94
C VAL A 166 -3.23 7.61 5.24
N LEU A 167 -1.91 7.52 5.01
CA LEU A 167 -1.30 6.37 4.35
C LEU A 167 -0.94 5.21 5.30
N ASP A 168 -0.93 5.43 6.62
CA ASP A 168 -0.46 4.41 7.57
C ASP A 168 -1.45 3.21 7.59
N GLY A 169 -1.03 2.09 7.00
CA GLY A 169 -1.87 0.89 6.86
C GLY A 169 -2.94 0.99 5.77
N ARG A 170 -2.81 1.94 4.84
CA ARG A 170 -3.79 2.19 3.76
C ARG A 170 -3.19 1.97 2.39
N THR A 171 -4.06 1.70 1.43
CA THR A 171 -3.70 1.59 0.01
C THR A 171 -4.22 2.81 -0.75
N LEU A 172 -3.31 3.51 -1.42
CA LEU A 172 -3.66 4.51 -2.42
C LEU A 172 -3.40 3.92 -3.80
N VAL A 173 -4.37 4.07 -4.69
CA VAL A 173 -4.23 3.64 -6.08
C VAL A 173 -4.28 4.89 -6.97
N TRP A 174 -3.32 4.98 -7.87
CA TRP A 174 -3.10 6.10 -8.76
C TRP A 174 -3.23 5.62 -10.21
N PRO A 175 -4.46 5.45 -10.71
CA PRO A 175 -4.67 5.10 -12.10
C PRO A 175 -4.47 6.34 -12.98
N VAL A 176 -3.83 6.12 -14.12
CA VAL A 176 -3.63 7.15 -15.14
C VAL A 176 -4.48 6.81 -16.35
N LEU A 177 -5.36 7.74 -16.72
CA LEU A 177 -6.30 7.57 -17.83
C LEU A 177 -5.94 8.55 -18.95
N GLN A 178 -6.27 8.19 -20.19
CA GLN A 178 -6.20 9.14 -21.30
C GLN A 178 -7.19 10.30 -21.10
N ARG A 179 -6.85 11.48 -21.64
CA ARG A 179 -7.71 12.66 -21.60
C ARG A 179 -9.08 12.36 -22.21
N GLY A 180 -10.12 12.93 -21.59
CA GLY A 180 -11.51 12.70 -21.99
C GLY A 180 -12.13 11.42 -21.44
N ARG A 181 -11.40 10.63 -20.64
CA ARG A 181 -11.94 9.48 -19.90
C ARG A 181 -12.21 9.85 -18.45
N HIS A 182 -13.26 9.25 -17.90
CA HIS A 182 -13.67 9.46 -16.53
C HIS A 182 -13.48 8.21 -15.69
N LEU A 183 -12.89 8.37 -14.51
CA LEU A 183 -12.65 7.25 -13.60
C LEU A 183 -13.96 6.55 -13.16
N GLY A 184 -15.09 7.28 -13.12
CA GLY A 184 -16.41 6.70 -12.82
C GLY A 184 -16.96 5.76 -13.90
N GLU A 185 -16.36 5.74 -15.10
CA GLU A 185 -16.66 4.72 -16.13
C GLU A 185 -15.95 3.39 -15.85
N VAL A 186 -14.90 3.43 -15.03
CA VAL A 186 -14.01 2.31 -14.75
C VAL A 186 -14.26 1.76 -13.35
N ILE A 187 -14.63 2.60 -12.40
CA ILE A 187 -14.75 2.26 -10.99
C ILE A 187 -16.13 2.66 -10.48
N ASP A 188 -16.85 1.69 -9.91
CA ASP A 188 -17.97 1.95 -9.00
C ASP A 188 -17.42 2.26 -7.60
N PRO A 189 -17.56 3.51 -7.09
CA PRO A 189 -17.11 3.91 -5.76
C PRO A 189 -17.65 3.04 -4.62
N VAL A 190 -18.84 2.44 -4.79
CA VAL A 190 -19.50 1.63 -3.75
C VAL A 190 -18.95 0.20 -3.75
N ALA A 191 -18.78 -0.38 -4.94
CA ALA A 191 -18.35 -1.77 -5.08
C ALA A 191 -16.83 -1.96 -5.00
N TYR A 192 -16.05 -0.97 -5.43
CA TYR A 192 -14.60 -1.09 -5.50
C TYR A 192 -13.93 -0.83 -4.14
N ASP A 193 -13.05 -1.73 -3.72
CA ASP A 193 -12.26 -1.61 -2.49
C ASP A 193 -10.74 -1.62 -2.80
N PRO A 194 -10.04 -0.48 -2.70
CA PRO A 194 -8.61 -0.44 -2.97
C PRO A 194 -7.75 -1.23 -1.96
N GLU A 195 -8.31 -1.61 -0.81
CA GLU A 195 -7.60 -2.39 0.21
C GLU A 195 -7.79 -3.90 0.03
N ALA A 196 -8.79 -4.33 -0.75
CA ALA A 196 -9.07 -5.75 -0.92
C ALA A 196 -7.99 -6.44 -1.80
N PRO A 197 -7.63 -7.70 -1.49
CA PRO A 197 -6.58 -8.41 -2.22
C PRO A 197 -6.90 -8.54 -3.72
N GLY A 198 -5.97 -8.11 -4.57
CA GLY A 198 -6.08 -8.22 -6.02
C GLY A 198 -6.97 -7.15 -6.68
N GLU A 199 -7.69 -6.32 -5.93
CA GLU A 199 -8.54 -5.27 -6.49
C GLU A 199 -7.75 -4.19 -7.25
N PRO A 200 -6.61 -3.66 -6.74
CA PRO A 200 -5.81 -2.71 -7.49
C PRO A 200 -5.34 -3.24 -8.85
N GLU A 201 -5.02 -4.53 -8.92
CA GLU A 201 -4.63 -5.23 -10.13
C GLU A 201 -5.82 -5.46 -11.08
N LYS A 202 -7.03 -5.65 -10.55
CA LYS A 202 -8.26 -5.79 -11.36
C LYS A 202 -8.60 -4.51 -12.11
N LEU A 203 -8.27 -3.33 -11.57
CA LEU A 203 -8.51 -2.07 -12.28
C LEU A 203 -7.94 -2.08 -13.68
N LEU A 204 -6.75 -2.66 -13.86
CA LEU A 204 -6.11 -2.74 -15.17
C LEU A 204 -6.94 -3.51 -16.17
N ARG A 205 -7.69 -4.53 -15.73
CA ARG A 205 -8.56 -5.34 -16.59
C ARG A 205 -9.75 -4.54 -17.11
N MET A 206 -10.09 -3.44 -16.44
CA MET A 206 -11.15 -2.50 -16.81
C MET A 206 -10.51 -1.38 -17.67
N ALA A 207 -11.05 -1.13 -18.87
CA ALA A 207 -10.49 -0.23 -19.90
C ALA A 207 -10.20 1.23 -19.40
N PRO A 208 -9.65 2.13 -20.23
CA PRO A 208 -8.34 2.18 -20.89
C PRO A 208 -7.30 2.88 -19.98
N ILE A 209 -6.76 2.15 -19.01
CA ILE A 209 -5.74 2.67 -18.10
C ILE A 209 -4.37 2.64 -18.80
N ALA A 210 -3.64 3.76 -18.76
CA ALA A 210 -2.30 3.92 -19.32
C ALA A 210 -1.20 3.32 -18.43
N TRP A 211 -1.34 3.46 -17.11
CA TRP A 211 -0.56 2.75 -16.10
C TRP A 211 -1.16 2.99 -14.71
N VAL A 212 -0.75 2.18 -13.74
CA VAL A 212 -1.19 2.27 -12.34
C VAL A 212 0.00 2.30 -11.41
N LEU A 213 -0.07 3.16 -10.40
CA LEU A 213 0.75 3.04 -9.19
C LEU A 213 -0.14 2.68 -8.00
N VAL A 214 0.22 1.61 -7.29
CA VAL A 214 -0.30 1.29 -5.96
C VAL A 214 0.74 1.68 -4.93
N LEU A 215 0.36 2.50 -3.97
CA LEU A 215 1.24 2.97 -2.90
C LEU A 215 0.66 2.58 -1.54
N ARG A 216 1.47 1.86 -0.76
CA ARG A 216 1.19 1.58 0.65
C ARG A 216 2.33 2.10 1.51
N ARG A 217 2.00 2.42 2.75
CA ARG A 217 2.97 2.88 3.74
C ARG A 217 2.73 2.19 5.07
N ARG A 218 3.81 1.78 5.71
CA ARG A 218 3.80 1.32 7.09
C ARG A 218 4.99 1.88 7.85
N ARG A 219 4.78 2.20 9.13
CA ARG A 219 5.86 2.58 10.03
C ARG A 219 6.34 1.35 10.77
N VAL A 220 7.66 1.11 10.75
CA VAL A 220 8.29 -0.03 11.41
C VAL A 220 9.40 0.49 12.31
N ALA A 221 9.16 0.56 13.61
CA ALA A 221 10.15 1.03 14.60
C ALA A 221 10.86 2.36 14.25
N ALA A 222 12.10 2.30 13.75
CA ALA A 222 12.94 3.43 13.35
C ALA A 222 12.81 3.79 11.85
N SER A 223 11.80 3.23 11.19
CA SER A 223 11.68 3.17 9.74
C SER A 223 10.29 3.56 9.23
N THR A 224 10.26 4.02 7.99
CA THR A 224 9.04 4.08 7.17
C THR A 224 9.27 3.23 5.94
N VAL A 225 8.44 2.21 5.75
CA VAL A 225 8.47 1.32 4.59
C VAL A 225 7.37 1.76 3.64
N PHE A 226 7.74 1.98 2.38
CA PHE A 226 6.82 2.23 1.28
C PHE A 226 6.81 1.00 0.38
N GLU A 227 5.62 0.49 0.09
CA GLU A 227 5.43 -0.53 -0.93
C GLU A 227 4.84 0.17 -2.15
N MET A 228 5.54 0.11 -3.27
CA MET A 228 5.15 0.69 -4.55
C MET A 228 4.98 -0.45 -5.54
N ILE A 229 3.81 -0.56 -6.15
CA ILE A 229 3.58 -1.50 -7.23
C ILE A 229 3.22 -0.68 -8.46
N PHE A 230 4.10 -0.71 -9.44
CA PHE A 230 3.85 -0.13 -10.74
C PHE A 230 3.33 -1.21 -11.66
N ILE A 231 2.30 -0.89 -12.42
CA ILE A 231 1.82 -1.77 -13.47
C ILE A 231 1.77 -0.95 -14.75
N VAL A 232 2.68 -1.29 -15.65
CA VAL A 232 3.07 -0.50 -16.82
C VAL A 232 3.14 -1.40 -18.06
N PRO A 233 3.09 -0.82 -19.27
CA PRO A 233 3.45 -1.55 -20.48
C PRO A 233 4.86 -2.16 -20.37
N GLU A 234 5.05 -3.35 -20.95
CA GLU A 234 6.29 -4.14 -20.83
C GLU A 234 7.55 -3.38 -21.28
N ASP A 235 7.45 -2.59 -22.34
CA ASP A 235 8.52 -1.75 -22.89
C ASP A 235 8.99 -0.64 -21.93
N HIS A 236 8.22 -0.36 -20.88
CA HIS A 236 8.56 0.62 -19.86
C HIS A 236 9.10 0.01 -18.55
N ALA A 237 9.07 -1.32 -18.38
CA ALA A 237 9.47 -1.99 -17.14
C ALA A 237 10.91 -1.64 -16.72
N ASP A 238 11.86 -1.72 -17.66
CA ASP A 238 13.28 -1.36 -17.44
C ASP A 238 13.47 0.11 -17.04
N SER A 239 12.58 1.01 -17.48
CA SER A 239 12.63 2.42 -17.10
C SER A 239 12.23 2.60 -15.63
N VAL A 240 11.15 1.92 -15.22
CA VAL A 240 10.66 1.91 -13.83
C VAL A 240 11.71 1.32 -12.91
N GLU A 241 12.25 0.15 -13.24
CA GLU A 241 13.26 -0.52 -12.42
C GLU A 241 14.49 0.37 -12.22
N ARG A 242 15.03 0.95 -13.31
CA ARG A 242 16.17 1.89 -13.21
C ARG A 242 15.86 3.12 -12.37
N ALA A 243 14.65 3.67 -12.45
CA ALA A 243 14.25 4.82 -11.63
C ALA A 243 14.18 4.45 -10.14
N VAL A 244 13.66 3.26 -9.83
CA VAL A 244 13.58 2.69 -8.49
C VAL A 244 14.96 2.39 -7.91
N THR A 245 15.85 1.72 -8.65
CA THR A 245 17.19 1.35 -8.15
C THR A 245 18.00 2.60 -7.78
N ARG A 246 17.76 3.74 -8.44
CA ARG A 246 18.39 5.02 -8.08
C ARG A 246 17.98 5.53 -6.69
N LEU A 247 16.89 5.05 -6.10
CA LEU A 247 16.47 5.42 -4.74
C LEU A 247 17.41 4.91 -3.65
N ALA A 248 18.08 3.78 -3.87
CA ALA A 248 19.03 3.22 -2.91
C ALA A 248 20.29 4.11 -2.73
N GLY A 249 20.46 5.15 -3.55
CA GLY A 249 21.66 5.96 -3.59
C GLY A 249 22.83 5.19 -4.21
N LYS A 250 23.83 5.92 -4.75
CA LYS A 250 25.07 5.30 -5.23
C LYS A 250 25.88 4.76 -4.04
N LYS A 251 25.53 3.58 -3.58
CA LYS A 251 26.47 2.61 -3.01
C LYS A 251 26.16 1.24 -3.61
N GLN A 252 26.36 1.14 -4.93
CA GLN A 252 26.92 -0.11 -5.45
C GLN A 252 28.30 -0.24 -4.81
N THR A 253 28.36 -0.82 -3.62
CA THR A 253 29.54 -1.61 -3.28
C THR A 253 29.49 -2.74 -4.28
N GLN A 254 30.31 -2.61 -5.31
CA GLN A 254 30.76 -3.70 -6.13
C GLN A 254 31.28 -4.77 -5.16
N ASP A 255 30.44 -5.74 -4.79
CA ASP A 255 30.93 -7.08 -4.49
C ASP A 255 31.31 -7.68 -5.84
N ALA A 256 32.40 -7.14 -6.37
CA ALA A 256 33.19 -7.76 -7.39
C ALA A 256 33.91 -8.93 -6.75
N ARG A 257 33.76 -10.10 -7.37
CA ARG A 257 34.76 -11.16 -7.42
C ARG A 257 35.13 -11.78 -6.07
N SER A 258 34.36 -12.79 -5.69
CA SER A 258 34.92 -13.97 -5.03
C SER A 258 34.05 -15.19 -5.27
N GLU A 259 33.90 -15.56 -6.54
CA GLU A 259 33.86 -16.98 -6.91
C GLU A 259 34.96 -17.18 -7.96
N SER A 260 36.13 -17.42 -7.38
CA SER A 260 37.27 -18.12 -7.98
C SER A 260 36.90 -19.52 -8.39
#